data_AF-A0A348V815-F1
#
_entry.id   AF-A0A348V815-F1
#
_cell.length_a   1.000
_cell.length_b   1.000
_cell.length_c   1.000
_cell.angle_alpha   90.00
_cell.angle_beta   90.00
_cell.angle_gamma   90.00
#
_symmetry.space_group_name_H-M   'P 1'
#
loop_
_entity.id
_entity.type
_entity.pdbx_description
1 polymer ?
#
loop_
_entity_poly.entity_id
_entity_poly.type
_entity_poly.pdbx_seq_one_letter_code
_entity_poly.pdbx_strand_id
1 'polypeptide(L)'
;MKPNIFPGVLPWVRMKSFHAITGFRGTVTKLDNKKKTILLFFVLLFSLTGWSQQLSYAYDAAGNRVSRTIVVGAYHPSAEGPHDSSRFYVENIHGRELSIHVEREKPGLTIEVSSHDSLLEGTYTLSDKNDDLLTGDILSDRKTRVELEEVPPGTYTLHILVNDHSSEWELTKL
;
A
#
# COMPACT_ATOMS: atom_id res chain seq x y z
N MET A 1 -76.14 59.22 15.64
CA MET A 1 -77.36 58.44 15.35
C MET A 1 -76.98 56.98 15.14
N LYS A 2 -77.46 56.07 16.01
CA LYS A 2 -77.71 54.65 15.73
C LYS A 2 -79.01 54.55 14.91
N PRO A 3 -79.25 53.50 14.09
CA PRO A 3 -79.82 52.23 14.57
C PRO A 3 -79.30 51.01 13.75
N ASN A 4 -79.65 49.73 13.87
CA ASN A 4 -80.33 48.83 14.82
C ASN A 4 -80.03 47.39 14.31
N ILE A 5 -79.67 46.43 15.19
CA ILE A 5 -80.44 45.24 15.62
C ILE A 5 -80.39 44.00 14.68
N PHE A 6 -79.83 42.93 15.26
CA PHE A 6 -79.93 41.44 15.11
C PHE A 6 -81.22 40.80 14.50
N PRO A 7 -81.37 39.44 14.46
CA PRO A 7 -80.44 38.32 14.17
C PRO A 7 -81.07 37.30 13.14
N GLY A 8 -80.28 36.35 12.64
CA GLY A 8 -80.80 35.19 11.89
C GLY A 8 -79.91 33.97 12.07
N VAL A 9 -80.45 32.93 12.72
CA VAL A 9 -79.78 31.68 13.11
C VAL A 9 -79.99 30.61 12.02
N LEU A 10 -79.04 29.65 11.97
CA LEU A 10 -79.12 28.26 11.46
C LEU A 10 -78.41 27.99 10.11
N PRO A 11 -77.90 26.76 9.88
CA PRO A 11 -77.13 25.92 10.79
C PRO A 11 -75.85 25.36 10.12
N TRP A 12 -75.04 24.75 10.97
CA TRP A 12 -73.80 24.03 10.67
C TRP A 12 -73.98 22.95 9.60
N VAL A 13 -73.19 23.03 8.52
CA VAL A 13 -72.88 21.86 7.68
C VAL A 13 -71.43 21.47 7.95
N ARG A 14 -71.28 20.35 8.65
CA ARG A 14 -70.03 19.70 9.02
C ARG A 14 -69.31 19.22 7.75
N MET A 15 -68.25 19.91 7.35
CA MET A 15 -67.31 19.45 6.32
C MET A 15 -66.71 18.11 6.74
N LYS A 16 -66.83 17.10 5.87
CA LYS A 16 -66.13 15.82 6.01
C LYS A 16 -64.62 16.08 5.86
N SER A 17 -63.85 15.70 6.86
CA SER A 17 -62.40 15.84 6.85
C SER A 17 -61.77 14.95 5.78
N PHE A 18 -60.72 15.49 5.17
CA PHE A 18 -59.75 14.81 4.32
C PHE A 18 -59.28 13.49 4.95
N HIS A 19 -59.26 12.42 4.16
CA HIS A 19 -58.49 11.21 4.49
C HIS A 19 -57.02 11.48 4.18
N ALA A 20 -56.19 11.61 5.21
CA ALA A 20 -54.75 11.45 5.08
C ALA A 20 -54.44 9.95 5.04
N ILE A 21 -53.89 9.46 3.93
CA ILE A 21 -53.32 8.12 3.85
C ILE A 21 -51.94 8.19 4.50
N THR A 22 -51.87 7.89 5.80
CA THR A 22 -50.61 7.62 6.48
C THR A 22 -50.49 6.13 6.72
N GLY A 23 -49.52 5.49 6.06
CA GLY A 23 -49.41 4.04 6.09
C GLY A 23 -48.10 3.47 5.57
N PHE A 24 -46.94 4.02 5.95
CA PHE A 24 -45.71 3.23 5.96
C PHE A 24 -45.31 2.96 7.41
N ARG A 25 -45.91 1.91 7.97
CA ARG A 25 -45.57 1.41 9.29
C ARG A 25 -44.46 0.37 9.12
N GLY A 26 -43.22 0.84 8.99
CA GLY A 26 -42.05 -0.03 9.13
C GLY A 26 -42.07 -0.62 10.54
N THR A 27 -42.31 -1.92 10.65
CA THR A 27 -42.21 -2.62 11.92
C THR A 27 -40.73 -2.79 12.25
N VAL A 28 -40.22 -1.99 13.20
CA VAL A 28 -38.94 -2.28 13.84
C VAL A 28 -39.17 -3.51 14.72
N THR A 29 -38.96 -4.69 14.13
CA THR A 29 -39.08 -5.94 14.86
C THR A 29 -37.94 -6.01 15.89
N LYS A 30 -38.31 -6.09 17.17
CA LYS A 30 -37.36 -6.24 18.27
C LYS A 30 -36.58 -7.53 18.04
N LEU A 31 -35.28 -7.41 17.80
CA LEU A 31 -34.42 -8.57 17.55
C LEU A 31 -34.44 -9.47 18.80
N ASP A 32 -34.85 -10.74 18.61
CA ASP A 32 -34.83 -11.76 19.66
C ASP A 32 -33.41 -11.86 20.25
N ASN A 33 -33.30 -11.99 21.57
CA ASN A 33 -32.03 -12.11 22.27
C ASN A 33 -31.16 -13.24 21.71
N LYS A 34 -31.77 -14.34 21.23
CA LYS A 34 -31.05 -15.43 20.55
C LYS A 34 -30.38 -14.98 19.24
N LYS A 35 -31.07 -14.14 18.46
CA LYS A 35 -30.56 -13.57 17.20
C LYS A 35 -29.47 -12.53 17.44
N LYS A 36 -29.56 -11.78 18.55
CA LYS A 36 -28.49 -10.85 18.99
C LYS A 36 -27.22 -11.59 19.36
N THR A 37 -27.33 -12.71 20.10
CA THR A 37 -26.18 -13.53 20.47
C THR A 37 -25.49 -14.13 19.25
N ILE A 38 -26.26 -14.61 18.27
CA ILE A 38 -25.73 -15.13 17.00
C ILE A 38 -25.00 -14.01 16.24
N LEU A 39 -25.60 -12.82 16.13
CA LEU A 39 -24.96 -11.68 15.46
C LEU A 39 -23.65 -11.28 16.15
N LEU A 40 -23.63 -11.23 17.48
CA LEU A 40 -22.43 -10.94 18.27
C LEU A 40 -21.32 -11.98 18.03
N PHE A 41 -21.68 -13.25 17.90
CA PHE A 41 -20.74 -14.31 17.58
C PHE A 41 -20.11 -14.14 16.19
N PHE A 42 -20.91 -13.77 15.18
CA PHE A 42 -20.40 -13.49 13.83
C PHE A 42 -19.51 -12.24 13.77
N VAL A 43 -19.85 -11.18 14.49
CA VAL A 43 -19.03 -9.95 14.58
C VAL A 43 -17.69 -10.25 15.26
N LEU A 44 -17.70 -11.08 16.31
CA LEU A 44 -16.47 -11.50 17.00
C LEU A 44 -15.57 -12.33 16.08
N LEU A 45 -16.13 -13.26 15.30
CA LEU A 45 -15.39 -14.07 14.33
C LEU A 45 -14.74 -13.22 13.23
N PHE A 46 -15.39 -12.13 12.80
CA PHE A 46 -14.85 -11.26 11.75
C PHE A 46 -13.66 -10.41 12.23
N SER A 47 -13.53 -10.17 13.53
CA SER A 47 -12.39 -9.43 14.10
C SER A 47 -11.07 -10.23 14.11
N LEU A 48 -11.11 -11.53 13.81
CA LEU A 48 -9.93 -12.39 13.78
C LEU A 48 -9.21 -12.40 12.43
N THR A 49 -9.76 -11.80 11.37
CA THR A 49 -9.06 -11.65 10.09
C THR A 49 -8.19 -10.39 10.12
N GLY A 50 -7.11 -10.45 10.89
CA GLY A 50 -6.03 -9.47 10.84
C GLY A 50 -5.29 -9.55 9.50
N TRP A 51 -4.97 -8.39 8.93
CA TRP A 51 -4.17 -8.29 7.71
C TRP A 51 -2.78 -8.85 7.99
N SER A 52 -2.49 -10.04 7.46
CA SER A 52 -1.14 -10.58 7.47
C SER A 52 -0.27 -9.72 6.57
N GLN A 53 0.67 -8.98 7.17
CA GLN A 53 1.76 -8.39 6.40
C GLN A 53 2.63 -9.54 5.94
N GLN A 54 2.58 -9.84 4.64
CA GLN A 54 3.33 -10.94 4.05
C GLN A 54 4.81 -10.55 3.97
N LEU A 55 5.49 -10.57 5.13
CA LEU A 55 6.95 -10.53 5.17
C LEU A 55 7.45 -11.96 4.99
N SER A 56 7.85 -12.29 3.76
CA SER A 56 8.63 -13.50 3.50
C SER A 56 10.09 -13.21 3.84
N TYR A 57 10.69 -14.06 4.66
CA TYR A 57 12.11 -14.04 4.94
C TYR A 57 12.70 -15.36 4.44
N ALA A 58 13.50 -15.32 3.37
CA ALA A 58 14.29 -16.48 2.98
C ALA A 58 15.59 -16.51 3.80
N TYR A 59 15.96 -17.68 4.28
CA TYR A 59 17.20 -17.92 5.00
C TYR A 59 18.02 -18.98 4.27
N ASP A 60 19.35 -18.84 4.25
CA ASP A 60 20.23 -19.92 3.78
C ASP A 60 20.30 -21.03 4.83
N ALA A 61 20.95 -22.15 4.47
CA ALA A 61 21.21 -23.25 5.37
C ALA A 61 22.08 -22.88 6.59
N ALA A 62 22.73 -21.71 6.58
CA ALA A 62 23.53 -21.17 7.68
C ALA A 62 22.74 -20.19 8.59
N GLY A 63 21.48 -19.89 8.27
CA GLY A 63 20.63 -18.98 9.03
C GLY A 63 20.83 -17.50 8.72
N ASN A 64 21.57 -17.15 7.66
CA ASN A 64 21.66 -15.78 7.17
C ASN A 64 20.37 -15.43 6.41
N ARG A 65 19.93 -14.19 6.52
CA ARG A 65 18.77 -13.68 5.76
C ARG A 65 19.17 -13.45 4.29
N VAL A 66 18.63 -14.25 3.38
CA VAL A 66 19.02 -14.31 1.95
C VAL A 66 18.09 -13.51 1.03
N SER A 67 16.79 -13.39 1.34
CA SER A 67 15.86 -12.61 0.50
C SER A 67 15.68 -11.19 1.03
N ARG A 68 15.94 -10.23 0.15
CA ARG A 68 15.91 -8.78 0.42
C ARG A 68 15.07 -8.11 -0.66
N THR A 69 13.99 -7.46 -0.26
CA THR A 69 13.08 -6.74 -1.17
C THR A 69 13.34 -5.24 -1.12
N ILE A 70 13.60 -4.63 -2.28
CA ILE A 70 13.73 -3.19 -2.51
C ILE A 70 12.40 -2.69 -3.05
N VAL A 71 11.80 -1.70 -2.40
CA VAL A 71 10.54 -1.09 -2.89
C VAL A 71 10.81 0.28 -3.49
N VAL A 72 10.49 0.45 -4.78
CA VAL A 72 10.66 1.68 -5.56
C VAL A 72 9.27 2.30 -5.83
N GLY A 73 9.15 3.64 -5.72
CA GLY A 73 7.92 4.37 -6.09
C GLY A 73 6.97 4.74 -4.94
N ALA A 74 6.97 4.03 -3.80
CA ALA A 74 6.20 4.47 -2.62
C ALA A 74 6.94 5.51 -1.78
N TYR A 75 7.02 6.75 -2.24
CA TYR A 75 7.35 7.85 -1.34
C TYR A 75 6.07 8.55 -0.89
N HIS A 76 5.53 8.11 0.24
CA HIS A 76 4.57 8.90 1.02
C HIS A 76 5.31 9.41 2.26
N PRO A 77 5.53 10.73 2.40
CA PRO A 77 6.01 11.28 3.67
C PRO A 77 4.92 11.05 4.71
N SER A 78 5.03 9.99 5.51
CA SER A 78 4.17 9.83 6.68
C SER A 78 4.45 10.98 7.64
N ALA A 79 3.37 11.61 8.11
CA ALA A 79 3.38 12.80 8.95
C ALA A 79 3.84 12.56 10.41
N GLU A 80 4.61 11.50 10.68
CA GLU A 80 5.14 11.20 12.02
C GLU A 80 6.61 10.81 11.94
N GLY A 81 7.47 11.79 12.25
CA GLY A 81 8.88 11.60 12.57
C GLY A 81 9.85 12.35 11.65
N PRO A 82 10.79 13.14 12.20
CA PRO A 82 11.85 13.74 11.41
C PRO A 82 12.94 12.69 11.21
N HIS A 83 12.82 11.83 10.20
CA HIS A 83 13.97 11.05 9.75
C HIS A 83 14.00 10.96 8.22
N ASP A 84 15.07 11.53 7.69
CA ASP A 84 15.57 11.49 6.33
C ASP A 84 15.33 10.14 5.62
N SER A 85 14.16 9.95 5.00
CA SER A 85 13.72 8.66 4.47
C SER A 85 14.24 8.41 3.05
N SER A 86 15.55 8.53 2.86
CA SER A 86 16.22 7.89 1.72
C SER A 86 16.31 6.40 2.04
N ARG A 87 15.67 5.53 1.24
CA ARG A 87 15.78 4.08 1.44
C ARG A 87 17.14 3.65 0.91
N PHE A 88 17.99 3.21 1.83
CA PHE A 88 19.36 2.81 1.58
C PHE A 88 19.59 1.39 2.09
N TYR A 89 20.23 0.56 1.27
CA TYR A 89 20.55 -0.83 1.58
C TYR A 89 22.06 -1.01 1.47
N VAL A 90 22.65 -1.80 2.38
CA VAL A 90 24.08 -2.08 2.41
C VAL A 90 24.30 -3.57 2.53
N GLU A 91 25.25 -4.09 1.76
CA GLU A 91 25.73 -5.45 1.85
C GLU A 91 27.26 -5.48 1.73
N ASN A 92 27.89 -6.42 2.42
CA ASN A 92 29.30 -6.71 2.21
C ASN A 92 29.44 -7.89 1.24
N ILE A 93 30.05 -7.66 0.09
CA ILE A 93 30.38 -8.69 -0.91
C ILE A 93 31.91 -8.81 -0.94
N HIS A 94 32.43 -9.87 -0.33
CA HIS A 94 33.85 -10.20 -0.35
C HIS A 94 34.77 -9.04 0.08
N GLY A 95 34.44 -8.39 1.20
CA GLY A 95 35.25 -7.30 1.76
C GLY A 95 34.99 -5.94 1.13
N ARG A 96 34.05 -5.85 0.18
CA ARG A 96 33.58 -4.58 -0.39
C ARG A 96 32.16 -4.28 0.06
N GLU A 97 31.90 -3.02 0.36
CA GLU A 97 30.56 -2.54 0.64
C GLU A 97 29.85 -2.24 -0.68
N LEU A 98 28.80 -3.01 -0.97
CA LEU A 98 27.78 -2.72 -1.97
C LEU A 98 26.68 -1.92 -1.28
N SER A 99 26.23 -0.85 -1.92
CA SER A 99 25.23 0.02 -1.36
C SER A 99 24.21 0.43 -2.42
N ILE A 100 22.92 0.39 -2.10
CA ILE A 100 21.82 0.64 -3.03
C ILE A 100 20.94 1.75 -2.47
N HIS A 101 20.85 2.85 -3.21
CA HIS A 101 20.04 4.02 -2.87
C HIS A 101 18.81 4.08 -3.75
N VAL A 102 17.62 4.17 -3.17
CA VAL A 102 16.39 4.41 -3.95
C VAL A 102 16.23 5.90 -4.21
N GLU A 103 16.05 6.25 -5.47
CA GLU A 103 15.92 7.63 -5.92
C GLU A 103 14.55 8.23 -5.54
N ARG A 104 14.53 9.49 -5.09
CA ARG A 104 13.29 10.18 -4.67
C ARG A 104 12.53 10.84 -5.81
N GLU A 105 13.25 11.47 -6.73
CA GLU A 105 12.65 12.34 -7.75
C GLU A 105 12.13 11.56 -8.96
N LYS A 106 12.86 10.52 -9.35
CA LYS A 106 12.52 9.65 -10.47
C LYS A 106 12.60 8.19 -10.05
N PRO A 107 11.70 7.31 -10.55
CA PRO A 107 11.79 5.89 -10.30
C PRO A 107 13.12 5.34 -10.81
N GLY A 108 13.95 4.91 -9.87
CA GLY A 108 15.30 4.42 -10.14
C GLY A 108 16.03 4.10 -8.84
N LEU A 109 17.22 3.54 -8.99
CA LEU A 109 18.14 3.31 -7.89
C LEU A 109 19.57 3.60 -8.32
N THR A 110 20.42 3.92 -7.36
CA THR A 110 21.85 4.08 -7.56
C THR A 110 22.57 2.97 -6.80
N ILE A 111 23.34 2.17 -7.55
CA ILE A 111 24.24 1.14 -7.02
C ILE A 111 25.60 1.81 -6.80
N GLU A 112 26.15 1.68 -5.61
CA GLU A 112 27.49 2.16 -5.27
C GLU A 112 28.33 1.04 -4.67
N VAL A 113 29.52 0.83 -5.23
CA VAL A 113 30.47 -0.18 -4.75
C VAL A 113 31.71 0.51 -4.23
N SER A 114 31.99 0.34 -2.94
CA SER A 114 33.25 0.77 -2.36
C SER A 114 34.39 -0.12 -2.87
N SER A 115 35.26 0.46 -3.71
CA SER A 115 36.50 -0.18 -4.12
C SER A 115 37.70 0.67 -3.72
N HIS A 116 38.65 0.03 -3.03
CA HIS A 116 39.98 0.57 -2.79
C HIS A 116 40.91 0.35 -3.99
N ASP A 117 40.59 -0.62 -4.84
CA ASP A 117 41.33 -0.93 -6.06
C ASP A 117 40.74 -0.17 -7.26
N SER A 118 41.60 0.29 -8.16
CA SER A 118 41.25 1.14 -9.31
C SER A 118 40.51 0.42 -10.44
N LEU A 119 40.33 -0.90 -10.36
CA LEU A 119 39.63 -1.70 -11.37
C LEU A 119 38.40 -2.34 -10.72
N LEU A 120 37.27 -1.64 -10.79
CA LEU A 120 35.97 -2.25 -10.51
C LEU A 120 35.54 -3.02 -11.77
N GLU A 121 35.50 -4.35 -11.69
CA GLU A 121 34.91 -5.19 -12.72
C GLU A 121 33.59 -5.73 -12.18
N GLY A 122 32.49 -5.18 -12.67
CA GLY A 122 31.17 -5.65 -12.27
C GLY A 122 30.10 -5.33 -13.29
N THR A 123 28.96 -5.99 -13.14
CA THR A 123 27.77 -5.79 -13.96
C THR A 123 26.54 -5.80 -13.07
N TYR A 124 25.46 -5.21 -13.58
CA TYR A 124 24.13 -5.45 -13.03
C TYR A 124 23.20 -5.90 -14.15
N THR A 125 22.20 -6.69 -13.79
CA THR A 125 21.10 -7.08 -14.68
C THR A 125 19.79 -6.99 -13.92
N LEU A 126 18.76 -6.49 -14.59
CA LEU A 126 17.40 -6.43 -14.11
C LEU A 126 16.55 -7.36 -14.98
N SER A 127 15.90 -8.33 -14.35
CA SER A 127 15.01 -9.28 -15.03
C SER A 127 13.58 -9.15 -14.49
N ASP A 128 12.61 -9.53 -15.30
CA ASP A 128 11.22 -9.65 -14.86
C ASP A 128 10.99 -10.96 -14.07
N LYS A 129 9.73 -11.19 -13.66
CA LYS A 129 9.32 -12.39 -12.92
C LYS A 129 9.47 -13.72 -13.67
N ASN A 130 9.67 -13.68 -14.99
CA ASN A 130 9.90 -14.84 -15.84
C ASN A 130 11.39 -15.03 -16.15
N ASP A 131 12.27 -14.25 -15.48
CA ASP A 131 13.70 -14.15 -15.73
C ASP A 131 14.06 -13.56 -17.11
N ASP A 132 13.12 -12.89 -17.78
CA ASP A 132 13.41 -12.18 -19.03
C ASP A 132 14.24 -10.92 -18.72
N LEU A 133 15.40 -10.79 -19.36
CA LEU A 133 16.30 -9.65 -19.18
C LEU A 133 15.66 -8.36 -19.70
N LEU A 134 15.49 -7.38 -18.82
CA LEU A 134 14.95 -6.05 -19.16
C LEU A 134 16.06 -5.06 -19.49
N THR A 135 17.07 -5.00 -18.62
CA THR A 135 18.24 -4.13 -18.80
C THR A 135 19.44 -4.69 -18.05
N GLY A 136 20.63 -4.26 -18.43
CA GLY A 136 21.86 -4.57 -17.73
C GLY A 136 23.03 -3.83 -18.33
N ASP A 137 23.99 -3.48 -17.49
CA ASP A 137 25.19 -2.74 -17.91
C ASP A 137 26.37 -3.04 -16.99
N ILE A 138 27.54 -2.57 -17.39
CA ILE A 138 28.78 -2.61 -16.63
C ILE A 138 28.69 -1.57 -15.51
N LEU A 139 29.13 -1.97 -14.31
CA LEU A 139 29.40 -1.06 -13.20
C LEU A 139 30.68 -0.28 -13.51
N SER A 140 30.52 0.77 -14.30
CA SER A 140 31.60 1.51 -14.96
C SER A 140 32.31 2.50 -14.02
N ASP A 141 31.70 2.82 -12.88
CA ASP A 141 32.19 3.77 -11.87
C ASP A 141 31.84 3.30 -10.45
N ARG A 142 32.31 4.02 -9.42
CA ARG A 142 31.87 3.81 -8.04
C ARG A 142 30.35 3.93 -7.87
N LYS A 143 29.65 4.64 -8.76
CA LYS A 143 28.20 4.87 -8.74
C LYS A 143 27.60 4.59 -10.10
N THR A 144 26.61 3.72 -10.16
CA THR A 144 25.87 3.39 -11.37
C THR A 144 24.38 3.57 -11.13
N ARG A 145 23.73 4.35 -11.99
CA ARG A 145 22.29 4.58 -11.92
C ARG A 145 21.56 3.53 -12.74
N VAL A 146 20.55 2.93 -12.14
CA VAL A 146 19.58 2.04 -12.79
C VAL A 146 18.28 2.80 -12.96
N GLU A 147 17.95 3.12 -14.20
CA GLU A 147 16.71 3.79 -14.55
C GLU A 147 15.55 2.80 -14.58
N LEU A 148 14.46 3.15 -13.90
CA LEU A 148 13.26 2.31 -13.84
C LEU A 148 12.04 3.06 -14.37
N GLU A 149 12.21 4.19 -15.06
CA GLU A 149 11.11 5.05 -15.53
C GLU A 149 10.20 4.33 -16.53
N GLU A 150 10.80 3.68 -17.52
CA GLU A 150 10.08 2.96 -18.58
C GLU A 150 9.64 1.54 -18.19
N VAL A 151 10.14 1.03 -17.05
CA VAL A 151 9.77 -0.30 -16.53
C VAL A 151 8.36 -0.22 -15.91
N PRO A 152 7.39 -1.08 -16.24
CA PRO A 152 6.06 -1.00 -15.63
C PRO A 152 6.08 -1.30 -14.11
N PRO A 153 5.01 -1.01 -13.36
CA PRO A 153 4.88 -1.49 -11.98
C PRO A 153 4.87 -3.02 -11.93
N GLY A 154 5.56 -3.62 -10.96
CA GLY A 154 5.73 -5.07 -10.87
C GLY A 154 6.88 -5.50 -9.97
N THR A 155 7.14 -6.81 -9.95
CA THR A 155 8.27 -7.43 -9.26
C THR A 155 9.34 -7.81 -10.28
N TYR A 156 10.59 -7.55 -9.90
CA TYR A 156 11.79 -7.70 -10.71
C TYR A 156 12.90 -8.32 -9.87
N THR A 157 13.87 -8.90 -10.53
CA THR A 157 15.09 -9.42 -9.92
C THR A 157 16.27 -8.56 -10.35
N LEU A 158 16.93 -7.92 -9.41
CA LEU A 158 18.18 -7.19 -9.63
C LEU A 158 19.33 -8.09 -9.21
N HIS A 159 20.14 -8.50 -10.18
CA HIS A 159 21.34 -9.30 -9.96
C HIS A 159 22.57 -8.43 -10.21
N ILE A 160 23.48 -8.41 -9.24
CA ILE A 160 24.69 -7.58 -9.23
C ILE A 160 25.88 -8.52 -9.13
N LEU A 161 26.81 -8.43 -10.08
CA LEU A 161 28.05 -9.21 -10.09
C LEU A 161 29.23 -8.27 -9.89
N VAL A 162 30.08 -8.53 -8.90
CA VAL A 162 31.30 -7.76 -8.63
C VAL A 162 32.46 -8.74 -8.43
N ASN A 163 33.45 -8.72 -9.33
CA ASN A 163 34.59 -9.65 -9.37
C ASN A 163 34.17 -11.10 -9.05
N ASP A 164 33.29 -11.67 -9.88
CA ASP A 164 32.77 -13.05 -9.77
C ASP A 164 31.88 -13.35 -8.56
N HIS A 165 31.56 -12.36 -7.73
CA HIS A 165 30.65 -12.52 -6.60
C HIS A 165 29.31 -11.88 -6.89
N SER A 166 28.25 -12.67 -6.78
CA SER A 166 26.89 -12.23 -7.04
C SER A 166 26.16 -11.79 -5.78
N SER A 167 25.23 -10.86 -5.97
CA SER A 167 24.20 -10.49 -5.02
C SER A 167 22.89 -10.31 -5.76
N GLU A 168 21.81 -10.86 -5.20
CA GLU A 168 20.48 -10.87 -5.79
C GLU A 168 19.49 -10.14 -4.87
N TRP A 169 18.68 -9.29 -5.48
CA TRP A 169 17.69 -8.47 -4.80
C TRP A 169 16.35 -8.58 -5.52
N GLU A 170 15.30 -8.81 -4.74
CA GLU A 170 13.94 -8.64 -5.26
C GLU A 170 13.64 -7.13 -5.29
N LEU A 171 13.09 -6.64 -6.39
CA LEU A 171 12.71 -5.24 -6.55
C LEU A 171 11.22 -5.16 -6.87
N THR A 172 10.48 -4.41 -6.07
CA THR A 172 9.07 -4.10 -6.31
C THR A 172 8.94 -2.65 -6.74
N LYS A 173 8.55 -2.41 -7.99
CA LYS A 173 8.15 -1.08 -8.47
C LYS A 173 6.64 -0.93 -8.28
N LEU A 174 6.23 0.15 -7.61
CA LEU A 174 4.83 0.51 -7.36
C LEU A 174 4.27 1.46 -8.42
#